data_AF-A0A8T3XN71-F1
#
_entry.id   AF-A0A8T3XN71-F1
#
_cell.length_a   1.000
_cell.length_b   1.000
_cell.length_c   1.000
_cell.angle_alpha   90.00
_cell.angle_beta   90.00
_cell.angle_gamma   90.00
#
_symmetry.space_group_name_H-M   'P 1'
#
loop_
_entity.id
_entity.type
_entity.pdbx_description
1 polymer ?
#
loop_
_entity_poly.entity_id
_entity_poly.type
_entity_poly.pdbx_seq_one_letter_code
_entity_poly.pdbx_strand_id
1 'polypeptide(L)'
;ARKSIVIIANYKEWATELDERIKSRLVPEILEFRPYSHEETKGILKQRMEYAFQPNVWDNNAFELVVKKSFEMQDIRTGLYLMKQAGLIAEDKSSRKITIEHANLALEKIKDFSIKNPSELAEDEQLILDLVKQNSGKKIGDLFKLYQQSGGKLVYKSFQRKIDKLQKNKFIIVEKTAGGDEGNTTIIKHNSEKKLTDF
;
A
#
# COMPACT_ATOMS: atom_id res chain seq x y z
N ALA A 1 -16.33 -12.56 36.25
CA ALA A 1 -15.42 -11.60 35.60
C ALA A 1 -16.10 -11.00 34.37
N ARG A 2 -16.13 -9.68 34.22
CA ARG A 2 -16.59 -9.03 32.98
C ARG A 2 -15.46 -9.13 31.95
N LYS A 3 -15.76 -9.64 30.75
CA LYS A 3 -14.81 -9.76 29.65
C LYS A 3 -15.18 -8.73 28.58
N SER A 4 -14.17 -8.13 27.96
CA SER A 4 -14.34 -7.22 26.82
C SER A 4 -13.47 -7.69 25.66
N ILE A 5 -13.87 -7.38 24.45
CA ILE A 5 -13.18 -7.74 23.21
C ILE A 5 -13.03 -6.47 22.38
N VAL A 6 -11.81 -6.17 21.93
CA VAL A 6 -11.50 -5.07 21.01
C VAL A 6 -10.98 -5.69 19.73
N ILE A 7 -11.61 -5.35 18.61
CA ILE A 7 -11.25 -5.87 17.29
C ILE A 7 -10.79 -4.70 16.43
N ILE A 8 -9.58 -4.80 15.88
CA ILE A 8 -9.01 -3.78 14.99
C ILE A 8 -8.91 -4.41 13.59
N ALA A 9 -9.58 -3.80 12.63
CA ALA A 9 -9.61 -4.29 11.25
C ALA A 9 -9.49 -3.09 10.28
N ASN A 10 -8.81 -3.32 9.15
CA ASN A 10 -8.58 -2.30 8.12
C ASN A 10 -9.72 -2.21 7.10
N TYR A 11 -10.61 -3.21 7.03
CA TYR A 11 -11.64 -3.35 5.99
C TYR A 11 -12.98 -3.63 6.63
N LYS A 12 -13.97 -2.76 6.46
CA LYS A 12 -15.32 -2.88 7.06
C LYS A 12 -16.02 -4.20 6.67
N GLU A 13 -15.64 -4.76 5.53
CA GLU A 13 -16.17 -6.02 5.00
C GLU A 13 -15.86 -7.22 5.90
N TRP A 14 -14.90 -7.11 6.83
CA TRP A 14 -14.59 -8.18 7.80
C TRP A 14 -15.85 -8.65 8.55
N ALA A 15 -16.73 -7.71 8.91
CA ALA A 15 -17.95 -8.01 9.63
C ALA A 15 -18.96 -8.78 8.77
N THR A 16 -18.92 -8.62 7.44
CA THR A 16 -19.82 -9.32 6.51
C THR A 16 -19.41 -10.76 6.26
N GLU A 17 -18.13 -11.09 6.43
CA GLU A 17 -17.57 -12.44 6.27
C GLU A 17 -17.80 -13.35 7.50
N LEU A 18 -18.19 -12.78 8.64
CA LEU A 18 -18.54 -13.56 9.83
C LEU A 18 -19.79 -14.42 9.60
N ASP A 19 -19.83 -15.60 10.22
CA ASP A 19 -21.03 -16.42 10.21
C ASP A 19 -22.16 -15.78 11.05
N GLU A 20 -23.41 -16.13 10.73
CA GLU A 20 -24.59 -15.55 11.36
C GLU A 20 -24.63 -15.73 12.88
N ARG A 21 -24.06 -16.82 13.44
CA ARG A 21 -24.06 -17.04 14.89
C ARG A 21 -23.12 -16.07 15.61
N ILE A 22 -21.96 -15.77 15.02
CA ILE A 22 -21.02 -14.80 15.59
C ILE A 22 -21.59 -13.38 15.45
N LYS A 23 -22.14 -13.03 14.28
CA LYS A 23 -22.77 -11.71 14.06
C LYS A 23 -23.86 -11.41 15.09
N SER A 24 -24.75 -12.39 15.33
CA SER A 24 -25.86 -12.26 16.29
C SER A 24 -25.39 -12.03 17.72
N ARG A 25 -24.20 -12.53 18.10
CA ARG A 25 -23.68 -12.44 19.47
C ARG A 25 -22.69 -11.29 19.69
N LEU A 26 -21.98 -10.88 18.66
CA LEU A 26 -20.85 -9.96 18.78
C LEU A 26 -21.28 -8.50 18.95
N VAL A 27 -22.44 -8.10 18.39
CA VAL A 27 -23.03 -6.75 18.35
C VAL A 27 -22.02 -5.64 18.73
N PRO A 28 -20.98 -5.42 17.91
CA PRO A 28 -19.88 -4.55 18.29
C PRO A 28 -20.27 -3.08 18.10
N GLU A 29 -19.78 -2.21 18.98
CA GLU A 29 -19.75 -0.78 18.72
C GLU A 29 -18.63 -0.49 17.72
N ILE A 30 -18.97 0.15 16.60
CA ILE A 30 -18.02 0.41 15.51
C ILE A 30 -17.45 1.83 15.67
N LEU A 31 -16.15 1.90 15.94
CA LEU A 31 -15.38 3.13 15.85
C LEU A 31 -14.61 3.17 14.53
N GLU A 32 -14.89 4.17 13.69
CA GLU A 32 -14.23 4.34 12.40
C GLU A 32 -13.06 5.33 12.49
N PHE A 33 -11.88 4.88 12.07
CA PHE A 33 -10.71 5.73 11.88
C PHE A 33 -10.66 6.21 10.43
N ARG A 34 -11.02 7.47 10.21
CA ARG A 34 -10.95 8.10 8.88
C ARG A 34 -9.49 8.43 8.53
N PRO A 35 -9.12 8.41 7.23
CA PRO A 35 -7.83 8.93 6.80
C PRO A 35 -7.64 10.37 7.26
N TYR A 36 -6.42 10.69 7.66
CA TYR A 36 -6.06 12.04 8.07
C TYR A 36 -6.16 13.01 6.89
N SER A 37 -6.64 14.21 7.17
CA SER A 37 -6.50 15.35 6.27
C SER A 37 -5.03 15.74 6.08
N HIS A 38 -4.77 16.61 5.10
CA HIS A 38 -3.44 17.15 4.88
C HIS A 38 -2.90 17.88 6.11
N GLU A 39 -3.73 18.71 6.77
CA GLU A 39 -3.33 19.47 7.95
C GLU A 39 -3.09 18.58 9.17
N GLU A 40 -3.92 17.54 9.37
CA GLU A 40 -3.67 16.54 10.43
C GLU A 40 -2.38 15.76 10.17
N THR A 41 -2.14 15.35 8.91
CA THR A 41 -0.90 14.68 8.51
C THR A 41 0.32 15.54 8.80
N LYS A 42 0.28 16.81 8.40
CA LYS A 42 1.33 17.79 8.66
C LYS A 42 1.54 17.99 10.16
N GLY A 43 0.46 18.16 10.93
CA GLY A 43 0.50 18.36 12.37
C GLY A 43 1.13 17.17 13.10
N ILE A 44 0.72 15.94 12.76
CA ILE A 44 1.26 14.71 13.34
C ILE A 44 2.74 14.59 13.02
N LEU A 45 3.13 14.73 11.74
CA LEU A 45 4.55 14.60 11.35
C LEU A 45 5.41 15.71 11.97
N LYS A 46 4.89 16.94 12.10
CA LYS A 46 5.59 18.04 12.75
C LYS A 46 5.82 17.75 14.24
N GLN A 47 4.78 17.31 14.95
CA GLN A 47 4.91 16.92 16.35
C GLN A 47 5.96 15.82 16.52
N ARG A 48 6.00 14.83 15.63
CA ARG A 48 7.01 13.76 15.65
C ARG A 48 8.40 14.26 15.29
N MET A 49 8.52 15.26 14.42
CA MET A 49 9.79 15.91 14.09
C MET A 49 10.43 16.50 15.35
N GLU A 50 9.65 17.22 16.15
CA GLU A 50 10.12 17.92 17.35
C GLU A 50 10.67 16.97 18.42
N TYR A 51 10.20 15.72 18.48
CA TYR A 51 10.71 14.70 19.39
C TYR A 51 11.94 13.94 18.87
N ALA A 52 12.08 13.80 17.55
CA ALA A 52 13.05 12.89 16.94
C ALA A 52 14.26 13.60 16.31
N PHE A 53 14.16 14.89 16.01
CA PHE A 53 15.20 15.66 15.33
C PHE A 53 15.62 16.86 16.15
N GLN A 54 16.87 17.29 15.98
CA GLN A 54 17.31 18.57 16.54
C GLN A 54 16.54 19.74 15.90
N PRO A 55 16.32 20.83 16.65
CA PRO A 55 15.62 22.01 16.13
C PRO A 55 16.26 22.54 14.84
N ASN A 56 15.45 22.98 13.89
CA ASN A 56 15.87 23.63 12.63
C ASN A 56 16.76 22.78 11.70
N VAL A 57 16.80 21.45 11.88
CA VAL A 57 17.54 20.55 10.98
C VAL A 57 16.81 20.34 9.66
N TRP A 58 15.48 20.35 9.66
CA TRP A 58 14.68 20.17 8.45
C TRP A 58 14.53 21.46 7.66
N ASP A 59 14.79 21.40 6.36
CA ASP A 59 14.35 22.45 5.46
C ASP A 59 12.84 22.33 5.21
N ASN A 60 12.14 23.47 5.18
CA ASN A 60 10.68 23.51 5.01
C ASN A 60 10.23 22.77 3.75
N ASN A 61 10.92 22.95 2.62
CA ASN A 61 10.57 22.29 1.36
C ASN A 61 10.73 20.76 1.44
N ALA A 62 11.72 20.27 2.18
CA ALA A 62 11.94 18.84 2.38
C ALA A 62 10.82 18.24 3.24
N PHE A 63 10.42 18.94 4.30
CA PHE A 63 9.33 18.49 5.16
C PHE A 63 7.98 18.50 4.44
N GLU A 64 7.65 19.58 3.71
CA GLU A 64 6.41 19.67 2.92
C GLU A 64 6.31 18.55 1.88
N LEU A 65 7.44 18.17 1.26
CA LEU A 65 7.47 17.04 0.34
C LEU A 65 7.07 15.73 1.02
N VAL A 66 7.58 15.47 2.23
CA VAL A 66 7.25 14.27 3.01
C VAL A 66 5.78 14.28 3.43
N VAL A 67 5.27 15.43 3.89
CA VAL A 67 3.86 15.60 4.25
C VAL A 67 2.95 15.31 3.06
N LYS A 68 3.23 15.93 1.91
CA LYS A 68 2.46 15.72 0.68
C LYS A 68 2.44 14.25 0.28
N LYS A 69 3.59 13.58 0.34
CA LYS A 69 3.69 12.15 -0.02
C LYS A 69 2.97 11.23 0.96
N SER A 70 3.07 11.51 2.26
CA SER A 70 2.33 10.76 3.28
C SER A 70 0.82 10.93 3.12
N PHE A 71 0.35 12.13 2.81
CA PHE A 71 -1.06 12.42 2.53
C PHE A 71 -1.57 11.73 1.26
N GLU A 72 -0.82 11.81 0.15
CA GLU A 72 -1.14 11.11 -1.10
C GLU A 72 -1.27 9.59 -0.91
N MET A 73 -0.48 9.02 0.00
CA MET A 73 -0.51 7.60 0.32
C MET A 73 -1.54 7.24 1.42
N GLN A 74 -2.14 8.23 2.09
CA GLN A 74 -3.05 8.07 3.22
C GLN A 74 -2.46 7.18 4.33
N ASP A 75 -1.15 7.25 4.53
CA ASP A 75 -0.43 6.46 5.54
C ASP A 75 0.65 7.31 6.22
N ILE A 76 0.43 7.59 7.51
CA ILE A 76 1.37 8.35 8.34
C ILE A 76 2.67 7.58 8.58
N ARG A 77 2.62 6.24 8.58
CA ARG A 77 3.80 5.41 8.79
C ARG A 77 4.81 5.63 7.68
N THR A 78 4.33 5.83 6.46
CA THR A 78 5.16 6.23 5.31
C THR A 78 5.85 7.57 5.56
N GLY A 79 5.13 8.58 6.07
CA GLY A 79 5.71 9.88 6.42
C GLY A 79 6.81 9.77 7.47
N LEU A 80 6.58 9.00 8.54
CA LEU A 80 7.58 8.76 9.58
C LEU A 80 8.80 8.01 9.06
N TYR A 81 8.58 7.01 8.20
CA TYR A 81 9.66 6.29 7.55
C TYR A 81 10.48 7.20 6.63
N LEU A 82 9.84 8.04 5.82
CA LEU A 82 10.52 9.04 4.98
C LEU A 82 11.38 9.98 5.81
N MET A 83 10.84 10.49 6.92
CA MET A 83 11.60 11.36 7.81
C MET A 83 12.85 10.68 8.35
N LYS A 84 12.70 9.44 8.83
CA LYS A 84 13.84 8.63 9.30
C LYS A 84 14.88 8.42 8.19
N GLN A 85 14.46 7.99 6.99
CA GLN A 85 15.38 7.73 5.89
C GLN A 85 16.09 8.99 5.41
N ALA A 86 15.37 10.11 5.28
CA ALA A 86 15.98 11.39 4.90
C ALA A 86 17.00 11.86 5.94
N GLY A 87 16.73 11.64 7.23
CA GLY A 87 17.68 11.88 8.31
C GLY A 87 18.94 11.04 8.19
N LEU A 88 18.80 9.73 8.00
CA LEU A 88 19.94 8.80 7.81
C LEU A 88 20.77 9.16 6.58
N ILE A 89 20.13 9.53 5.47
CA ILE A 89 20.83 9.96 4.25
C ILE A 89 21.60 11.26 4.49
N ALA A 90 21.00 12.21 5.22
CA ALA A 90 21.68 13.45 5.57
C ALA A 90 22.90 13.19 6.46
N GLU A 91 22.78 12.28 7.42
CA GLU A 91 23.85 11.87 8.32
C GLU A 91 25.00 11.17 7.58
N ASP A 92 24.68 10.22 6.69
CA ASP A 92 25.65 9.53 5.83
C ASP A 92 26.44 10.51 4.95
N LYS A 93 25.76 11.55 4.44
CA LYS A 93 26.38 12.64 3.68
C LYS A 93 27.05 13.71 4.54
N SER A 94 27.12 13.53 5.85
CA SER A 94 27.66 14.52 6.81
C SER A 94 27.00 15.91 6.70
N SER A 95 25.73 15.95 6.27
CA SER A 95 24.95 17.18 6.17
C SER A 95 24.35 17.57 7.51
N ARG A 96 24.53 18.84 7.90
CA ARG A 96 23.91 19.39 9.11
C ARG A 96 22.40 19.63 8.99
N LYS A 97 21.88 19.61 7.75
CA LYS A 97 20.46 19.80 7.46
C LYS A 97 19.89 18.70 6.58
N ILE A 98 18.61 18.44 6.74
CA ILE A 98 17.84 17.56 5.88
C ILE A 98 17.21 18.42 4.79
N THR A 99 17.82 18.36 3.61
CA THR A 99 17.42 19.12 2.41
C THR A 99 16.42 18.34 1.58
N ILE A 100 15.86 19.00 0.55
CA ILE A 100 14.92 18.37 -0.37
C ILE A 100 15.56 17.19 -1.14
N GLU A 101 16.87 17.24 -1.39
CA GLU A 101 17.61 16.15 -2.04
C GLU A 101 17.59 14.88 -1.20
N HIS A 102 17.79 14.99 0.12
CA HIS A 102 17.72 13.83 1.03
C HIS A 102 16.30 13.24 1.07
N ALA A 103 15.27 14.09 1.04
CA ALA A 103 13.88 13.65 0.99
C ALA A 103 13.54 12.96 -0.35
N ASN A 104 14.05 13.45 -1.48
CA ASN A 104 13.88 12.79 -2.78
C ASN A 104 14.59 11.43 -2.83
N LEU A 105 15.82 11.33 -2.33
CA LEU A 105 16.53 10.05 -2.23
C LEU A 105 15.81 9.06 -1.31
N ALA A 106 15.22 9.54 -0.20
CA ALA A 106 14.38 8.72 0.67
C ALA A 106 13.11 8.22 -0.05
N LEU A 107 12.52 9.03 -0.93
CA LEU A 107 11.36 8.66 -1.73
C LEU A 107 11.68 7.61 -2.79
N GLU A 108 12.86 7.67 -3.40
CA GLU A 108 13.32 6.63 -4.32
C GLU A 108 13.37 5.27 -3.62
N LYS A 109 13.90 5.21 -2.39
CA LYS A 109 13.89 4.01 -1.55
C LYS A 109 12.49 3.53 -1.12
N ILE A 110 11.46 4.37 -1.22
CA ILE A 110 10.06 3.96 -0.95
C ILE A 110 9.45 3.24 -2.14
N LYS A 111 9.86 3.54 -3.37
CA LYS A 111 9.28 2.85 -4.52
C LYS A 111 9.56 1.34 -4.48
N ASP A 112 10.62 0.95 -3.78
CA ASP A 112 10.97 -0.43 -3.45
C ASP A 112 10.06 -1.08 -2.37
N PHE A 113 9.32 -0.28 -1.59
CA PHE A 113 8.45 -0.74 -0.51
C PHE A 113 6.98 -0.73 -0.97
N SER A 114 6.46 -1.90 -1.37
CA SER A 114 5.01 -2.09 -1.52
C SER A 114 4.31 -1.84 -0.18
N ILE A 115 3.14 -1.18 -0.22
CA ILE A 115 2.36 -0.74 0.97
C ILE A 115 1.98 -1.92 1.90
N LYS A 116 2.07 -3.15 1.39
CA LYS A 116 2.06 -4.39 2.17
C LYS A 116 3.27 -5.24 1.80
N ASN A 117 3.83 -5.95 2.77
CA ASN A 117 4.74 -7.05 2.46
C ASN A 117 3.96 -8.11 1.67
N PRO A 118 4.48 -8.67 0.56
CA PRO A 118 3.86 -9.79 -0.14
C PRO A 118 3.49 -10.95 0.80
N SER A 119 4.26 -11.12 1.88
CA SER A 119 4.05 -12.12 2.94
C SER A 119 2.73 -11.99 3.71
N GLU A 120 2.02 -10.86 3.61
CA GLU A 120 0.70 -10.63 4.24
C GLU A 120 -0.47 -10.91 3.29
N LEU A 121 -0.20 -11.31 2.05
CA LEU A 121 -1.23 -11.69 1.08
C LEU A 121 -1.76 -13.08 1.41
N ALA A 122 -3.07 -13.28 1.22
CA ALA A 122 -3.65 -14.63 1.27
C ALA A 122 -3.02 -15.51 0.17
N GLU A 123 -2.98 -16.83 0.35
CA GLU A 123 -2.38 -17.76 -0.62
C GLU A 123 -2.87 -17.53 -2.06
N ASP A 124 -4.17 -17.31 -2.23
CA ASP A 124 -4.76 -16.97 -3.54
C ASP A 124 -4.25 -15.63 -4.10
N GLU A 125 -4.05 -14.62 -3.26
CA GLU A 125 -3.55 -13.30 -3.67
C GLU A 125 -2.07 -13.37 -4.07
N GLN A 126 -1.29 -14.19 -3.36
CA GLN A 126 0.10 -14.47 -3.67
C GLN A 126 0.24 -15.22 -4.99
N LEU A 127 -0.57 -16.26 -5.20
CA LEU A 127 -0.61 -17.03 -6.45
C LEU A 127 -0.96 -16.14 -7.65
N ILE A 128 -1.97 -15.27 -7.50
CA ILE A 128 -2.37 -14.32 -8.55
C ILE A 128 -1.24 -13.32 -8.81
N LEU A 129 -0.60 -12.80 -7.76
CA LEU A 129 0.51 -11.85 -7.91
C LEU A 129 1.70 -12.48 -8.64
N ASP A 130 2.08 -13.71 -8.30
CA ASP A 130 3.20 -14.40 -8.93
C ASP A 130 2.89 -14.75 -10.40
N LEU A 131 1.63 -15.07 -10.71
CA LEU A 131 1.18 -15.25 -12.08
C LEU A 131 1.26 -13.96 -12.89
N VAL A 132 0.87 -12.82 -12.31
CA VAL A 132 1.01 -11.50 -12.94
C VAL A 132 2.47 -11.09 -13.12
N LYS A 133 3.37 -11.44 -12.19
CA LYS A 133 4.82 -11.23 -12.35
C LYS A 133 5.37 -11.96 -13.57
N GLN A 134 5.01 -13.23 -13.72
CA GLN A 134 5.47 -14.09 -14.82
C GLN A 134 4.84 -13.73 -16.17
N ASN A 135 3.65 -13.10 -16.15
CA ASN A 135 2.84 -12.83 -17.34
C ASN A 135 2.43 -11.34 -17.43
N SER A 136 3.36 -10.45 -17.10
CA SER A 136 3.10 -9.00 -17.11
C SER A 136 2.69 -8.53 -18.51
N GLY A 137 1.64 -7.70 -18.59
CA GLY A 137 1.12 -7.14 -19.85
C GLY A 137 0.04 -7.99 -20.53
N LYS A 138 -0.44 -9.08 -19.93
CA LYS A 138 -1.54 -9.88 -20.47
C LYS A 138 -2.93 -9.33 -20.12
N LYS A 139 -3.94 -9.71 -20.91
CA LYS A 139 -5.34 -9.40 -20.64
C LYS A 139 -5.80 -10.13 -19.36
N ILE A 140 -6.67 -9.51 -18.58
CA ILE A 140 -7.24 -10.11 -17.35
C ILE A 140 -7.89 -11.47 -17.59
N GLY A 141 -8.52 -11.66 -18.76
CA GLY A 141 -9.13 -12.93 -19.15
C GLY A 141 -8.11 -14.05 -19.40
N ASP A 142 -6.95 -13.72 -19.97
CA ASP A 142 -5.88 -14.69 -20.21
C ASP A 142 -5.17 -15.08 -18.91
N LEU A 143 -5.01 -14.10 -18.01
CA LEU A 143 -4.49 -14.34 -16.66
C LEU A 143 -5.44 -15.23 -15.85
N PHE A 144 -6.75 -15.08 -16.03
CA PHE A 144 -7.73 -15.97 -15.38
C PHE A 144 -7.63 -17.42 -15.90
N LYS A 145 -7.46 -17.62 -17.21
CA LYS A 145 -7.26 -18.96 -17.78
C LYS A 145 -6.00 -19.62 -17.24
N LEU A 146 -4.89 -18.87 -17.20
CA LEU A 146 -3.63 -19.35 -16.62
C LEU A 146 -3.80 -19.68 -15.12
N TYR A 147 -4.52 -18.85 -14.38
CA TYR A 147 -4.80 -19.09 -12.96
C TYR A 147 -5.59 -20.39 -12.74
N GLN A 148 -6.59 -20.68 -13.59
CA GLN A 148 -7.31 -21.97 -13.54
C GLN A 148 -6.41 -23.15 -13.89
N GLN A 149 -5.51 -23.01 -14.88
CA GLN A 149 -4.55 -24.05 -15.26
C GLN A 149 -3.53 -24.34 -14.15
N SER A 150 -3.16 -23.34 -13.36
CA SER A 150 -2.29 -23.48 -12.19
C SER A 150 -3.02 -24.01 -10.93
N GLY A 151 -4.27 -24.48 -11.06
CA GLY A 151 -5.04 -25.10 -9.97
C GLY A 151 -5.90 -24.13 -9.15
N GLY A 152 -6.06 -22.88 -9.61
CA GLY A 152 -6.88 -21.87 -8.97
C GLY A 152 -8.37 -22.24 -8.95
N LYS A 153 -9.02 -22.12 -7.78
CA LYS A 153 -10.41 -22.53 -7.55
C LYS A 153 -11.43 -21.37 -7.60
N LEU A 154 -10.95 -20.14 -7.77
CA LEU A 154 -11.82 -18.96 -7.75
C LEU A 154 -12.62 -18.80 -9.04
N VAL A 155 -13.86 -18.32 -8.90
CA VAL A 155 -14.71 -17.88 -10.00
C VAL A 155 -14.24 -16.50 -10.50
N TYR A 156 -14.46 -16.18 -11.77
CA TYR A 156 -13.98 -14.96 -12.42
C TYR A 156 -14.23 -13.67 -11.63
N LYS A 157 -15.42 -13.49 -11.07
CA LYS A 157 -15.77 -12.30 -10.27
C LYS A 157 -14.95 -12.19 -8.99
N SER A 158 -14.63 -13.31 -8.36
CA SER A 158 -13.76 -13.36 -7.18
C SER A 158 -12.30 -13.06 -7.56
N PHE A 159 -11.82 -13.62 -8.67
CA PHE A 159 -10.50 -13.31 -9.23
C PHE A 159 -10.35 -11.81 -9.54
N GLN A 160 -11.36 -11.21 -10.19
CA GLN A 160 -11.35 -9.78 -10.49
C GLN A 160 -11.29 -8.91 -9.22
N ARG A 161 -12.03 -9.28 -8.17
CA ARG A 161 -11.93 -8.59 -6.86
C ARG A 161 -10.54 -8.70 -6.24
N LYS A 162 -9.84 -9.83 -6.41
CA LYS A 162 -8.46 -10.00 -5.94
C LYS A 162 -7.49 -9.13 -6.73
N ILE A 163 -7.65 -9.04 -8.06
CA ILE A 163 -6.92 -8.09 -8.91
C ILE A 163 -7.17 -6.65 -8.45
N ASP A 164 -8.42 -6.25 -8.22
CA ASP A 164 -8.74 -4.90 -7.72
C ASP A 164 -8.06 -4.61 -6.37
N LYS A 165 -7.99 -5.62 -5.49
CA LYS A 165 -7.31 -5.52 -4.19
C LYS A 165 -5.79 -5.40 -4.35
N LEU A 166 -5.18 -6.18 -5.24
CA LEU A 166 -3.75 -6.09 -5.56
C LEU A 166 -3.41 -4.73 -6.20
N GLN A 167 -4.29 -4.21 -7.06
CA GLN A 167 -4.16 -2.87 -7.66
C GLN A 167 -4.24 -1.78 -6.59
N LYS A 168 -5.24 -1.84 -5.69
CA LYS A 168 -5.37 -0.89 -4.56
C LYS A 168 -4.12 -0.88 -3.67
N ASN A 169 -3.50 -2.04 -3.47
CA ASN A 169 -2.27 -2.18 -2.70
C ASN A 169 -1.00 -1.88 -3.52
N LYS A 170 -1.12 -1.41 -4.77
CA LYS A 170 -0.03 -1.04 -5.68
C LYS A 170 0.94 -2.17 -6.07
N PHE A 171 0.53 -3.43 -5.92
CA PHE A 171 1.32 -4.57 -6.41
C PHE A 171 1.26 -4.72 -7.93
N ILE A 172 0.16 -4.28 -8.54
CA ILE A 172 -0.09 -4.40 -9.97
C ILE A 172 -0.69 -3.10 -10.52
N ILE A 173 -0.45 -2.84 -11.80
CA ILE A 173 -1.02 -1.74 -12.56
C ILE A 173 -2.08 -2.32 -13.49
N VAL A 174 -3.26 -1.70 -13.51
CA VAL A 174 -4.38 -2.12 -14.36
C VAL A 174 -4.71 -1.00 -15.33
N GLU A 175 -4.50 -1.26 -16.61
CA GLU A 175 -4.79 -0.33 -17.71
C GLU A 175 -6.06 -0.80 -18.42
N LYS A 176 -7.05 0.09 -18.52
CA LYS A 176 -8.28 -0.16 -19.26
C LYS A 176 -8.18 0.55 -20.60
N THR A 177 -8.19 -0.21 -21.69
CA THR A 177 -8.24 0.35 -23.04
C THR A 177 -9.68 0.21 -23.53
N ALA A 178 -10.35 1.35 -23.75
CA ALA A 178 -11.66 1.41 -24.37
C ALA A 178 -11.49 1.70 -25.86
N GLY A 179 -12.05 0.85 -26.73
CA GLY A 179 -12.15 1.10 -28.17
C GLY A 179 -11.26 0.21 -29.04
N GLY A 180 -11.89 -0.80 -29.63
CA GLY A 180 -11.40 -1.67 -30.70
C GLY A 180 -12.47 -2.73 -31.01
N ASP A 181 -12.38 -3.40 -32.16
CA ASP A 181 -13.37 -4.40 -32.65
C ASP A 181 -13.63 -5.57 -31.67
N GLU A 182 -12.80 -5.74 -30.63
CA GLU A 182 -12.89 -6.80 -29.61
C GLU A 182 -13.47 -6.36 -28.25
N GLY A 183 -13.93 -5.12 -28.09
CA GLY A 183 -14.55 -4.63 -26.85
C GLY A 183 -13.56 -4.19 -25.75
N ASN A 184 -14.08 -3.93 -24.54
CA ASN A 184 -13.32 -3.37 -23.43
C ASN A 184 -12.24 -4.34 -22.94
N THR A 185 -10.96 -3.97 -23.10
CA THR A 185 -9.83 -4.82 -22.70
C THR A 185 -9.15 -4.25 -21.45
N THR A 186 -8.94 -5.10 -20.44
CA THR A 186 -8.19 -4.77 -19.23
C THR A 186 -6.85 -5.48 -19.26
N ILE A 187 -5.77 -4.70 -19.35
CA ILE A 187 -4.37 -5.19 -19.36
C ILE A 187 -3.82 -5.05 -17.94
N ILE A 188 -3.18 -6.11 -17.46
CA ILE A 188 -2.57 -6.13 -16.13
C ILE A 188 -1.06 -6.20 -16.27
N LYS A 189 -0.37 -5.24 -15.67
CA LYS A 189 1.08 -5.19 -15.59
C LYS A 189 1.50 -5.38 -14.14
N HIS A 190 2.56 -6.16 -13.92
CA HIS A 190 3.21 -6.14 -12.63
C HIS A 190 3.85 -4.76 -12.42
N ASN A 191 3.77 -4.23 -11.21
CA ASN A 191 4.50 -3.03 -10.84
C ASN A 191 5.97 -3.42 -10.61
N SER A 192 6.73 -3.59 -11.69
CA SER A 192 8.15 -3.92 -11.64
C SER A 192 8.99 -2.64 -11.54
N GLU A 193 9.35 -2.24 -10.34
CA GLU A 193 10.69 -1.69 -10.14
C GLU A 193 11.60 -2.86 -9.77
N LYS A 194 12.69 -3.00 -10.52
CA LYS A 194 13.59 -4.17 -10.48
C LYS A 194 14.12 -4.37 -9.06
N LYS A 195 13.93 -5.56 -8.50
CA LYS A 195 14.58 -5.96 -7.26
C LYS A 195 16.09 -5.97 -7.46
N LEU A 196 16.83 -5.29 -6.60
CA LEU A 196 18.29 -5.38 -6.51
C LEU A 196 18.74 -6.68 -5.82
N THR A 197 18.08 -7.81 -6.11
CA THR A 197 18.60 -9.15 -5.78
C THR A 197 19.23 -9.83 -6.99
N ASP A 198 19.25 -9.15 -8.15
CA ASP A 198 19.86 -9.64 -9.40
C ASP A 198 21.15 -8.88 -9.77
N PHE A 199 21.83 -8.27 -8.79
CA PHE A 199 23.23 -7.83 -8.86
C PHE A 199 23.97 -8.17 -7.57
#